data_AF-A0A7G8EDC8-F1
#
_entry.id   AF-A0A7G8EDC8-F1
#
_cell.length_a   1.000
_cell.length_b   1.000
_cell.length_c   1.000
_cell.angle_alpha   90.00
_cell.angle_beta   90.00
_cell.angle_gamma   90.00
#
_symmetry.space_group_name_H-M   'P 1'
#
loop_
_entity.id
_entity.type
_entity.pdbx_description
1 polymer ?
#
loop_
_entity_poly.entity_id
_entity_poly.type
_entity_poly.pdbx_seq_one_letter_code
_entity_poly.pdbx_strand_id
1 'polypeptide(L)'
;MGDSTGLTAWQGLLSGIGHPLLGPDHLLFLLAIAFIGLRRPMAWVIPLLAVGLGGSALSQFIPLSDAIAPWAEALVSLSLVAEGLIALTLLPAQWLLPLIGLHGFLLGSTIVGAEPTPLATYFLGLLIGQGALLLLVTACSKGVVAKLGEQGRRLSAGIWMGIGLAFAWVALID
;
A
#
# COMPACT_ATOMS: atom_id res chain seq x y z
N MET A 1 -5.93 -20.17 -7.82
CA MET A 1 -5.46 -20.40 -6.43
C MET A 1 -4.24 -21.30 -6.48
N GLY A 2 -3.06 -20.75 -6.23
CA GLY A 2 -1.80 -21.51 -6.20
C GLY A 2 -1.67 -22.30 -4.91
N ASP A 3 -1.06 -23.48 -4.99
CA ASP A 3 -0.90 -24.43 -3.91
C ASP A 3 0.00 -23.84 -2.79
N SER A 4 -0.60 -23.19 -1.79
CA SER A 4 0.09 -22.59 -0.64
C SER A 4 0.66 -23.64 0.32
N THR A 5 0.42 -24.93 0.06
CA THR A 5 0.83 -26.07 0.87
C THR A 5 2.31 -26.46 0.71
N GLY A 6 3.04 -25.80 -0.20
CA GLY A 6 4.47 -26.06 -0.46
C GLY A 6 5.44 -24.93 -0.10
N LEU A 7 4.97 -23.84 0.52
CA LEU A 7 5.85 -22.72 0.84
C LEU A 7 6.79 -23.07 2.00
N THR A 8 8.07 -22.80 1.81
CA THR A 8 9.05 -22.83 2.90
C THR A 8 9.02 -21.52 3.70
N ALA A 9 9.54 -21.56 4.93
CA ALA A 9 9.74 -20.36 5.75
C ALA A 9 10.49 -19.25 4.99
N TRP A 10 11.50 -19.62 4.19
CA TRP A 10 12.29 -18.69 3.38
C TRP A 10 11.48 -18.06 2.24
N GLN A 11 10.67 -18.86 1.54
CA GLN A 11 9.79 -18.35 0.49
C GLN A 11 8.70 -17.43 1.07
N GLY A 12 8.15 -17.74 2.23
CA GLY A 12 7.24 -16.85 2.96
C GLY A 12 7.89 -15.49 3.23
N LEU A 13 9.11 -15.48 3.79
CA LEU A 13 9.85 -14.25 4.07
C LEU A 13 10.10 -13.41 2.82
N LEU A 14 10.64 -14.03 1.76
CA LEU A 14 10.94 -13.34 0.51
C LEU A 14 9.67 -12.83 -0.17
N SER A 15 8.59 -13.61 -0.13
CA SER A 15 7.28 -13.17 -0.63
C SER A 15 6.78 -11.96 0.15
N GLY A 16 6.87 -11.97 1.48
CA GLY A 16 6.48 -10.84 2.32
C GLY A 16 7.29 -9.57 2.04
N ILE A 17 8.60 -9.70 1.82
CA ILE A 17 9.45 -8.56 1.43
C ILE A 17 9.08 -8.07 0.03
N GLY A 18 8.89 -8.98 -0.93
CA GLY A 18 8.65 -8.64 -2.33
C GLY A 18 7.25 -8.11 -2.62
N HIS A 19 6.22 -8.53 -1.87
CA HIS A 19 4.82 -8.20 -2.18
C HIS A 19 4.55 -6.69 -2.28
N PRO A 20 5.02 -5.86 -1.34
CA PRO A 20 4.87 -4.41 -1.44
C PRO A 20 5.67 -3.76 -2.57
N LEU A 21 6.72 -4.42 -3.07
CA LEU A 21 7.59 -3.90 -4.14
C LEU A 21 7.15 -4.33 -5.55
N LEU A 22 6.50 -5.48 -5.67
CA LEU A 22 6.13 -6.06 -6.96
C LEU A 22 4.75 -5.59 -7.46
N GLY A 23 3.85 -5.18 -6.56
CA GLY A 23 2.58 -4.55 -6.93
C GLY A 23 2.79 -3.07 -7.29
N PRO A 24 2.56 -2.64 -8.54
CA PRO A 24 2.78 -1.25 -8.94
C PRO A 24 1.95 -0.28 -8.09
N ASP A 25 0.69 -0.60 -7.81
CA ASP A 25 -0.24 0.29 -7.11
C ASP A 25 0.18 0.53 -5.65
N HIS A 26 0.60 -0.52 -4.94
CA HIS A 26 1.09 -0.43 -3.56
C HIS A 26 2.40 0.35 -3.46
N LEU A 27 3.34 0.07 -4.36
CA LEU A 27 4.60 0.79 -4.40
C LEU A 27 4.36 2.28 -4.67
N LEU A 28 3.52 2.59 -5.65
CA LEU A 28 3.17 3.96 -6.01
C LEU A 28 2.44 4.68 -4.86
N PHE A 29 1.56 4.00 -4.14
CA PHE A 29 0.90 4.55 -2.95
C PHE A 29 1.93 4.95 -1.88
N LEU A 30 2.83 4.02 -1.53
CA LEU A 30 3.87 4.31 -0.54
C LEU A 30 4.81 5.45 -0.98
N LEU A 31 5.14 5.51 -2.28
CA LEU A 31 5.94 6.60 -2.84
C LEU A 31 5.19 7.94 -2.81
N ALA A 32 3.90 7.97 -3.09
CA ALA A 32 3.07 9.18 -3.11
C ALA A 32 3.02 9.86 -1.74
N ILE A 33 3.11 9.11 -0.63
CA ILE A 33 3.27 9.66 0.74
C ILE A 33 4.42 10.68 0.83
N ALA A 34 5.52 10.46 0.10
CA ALA A 34 6.65 11.38 0.09
C ALA A 34 6.27 12.79 -0.40
N PHE A 35 5.27 12.88 -1.28
CA PHE A 35 4.86 14.10 -1.99
C PHE A 35 3.73 14.86 -1.29
N ILE A 36 3.05 14.25 -0.31
CA ILE A 36 1.88 14.84 0.37
C ILE A 36 2.22 16.11 1.16
N GLY A 37 3.39 16.16 1.80
CA GLY A 37 3.79 17.28 2.65
C GLY A 37 3.25 17.20 4.08
N LEU A 38 3.27 16.00 4.68
CA LEU A 38 2.88 15.78 6.08
C LEU A 38 3.73 16.65 7.03
N ARG A 39 3.08 17.25 8.05
CA ARG A 39 3.78 18.10 9.04
C ARG A 39 4.84 17.32 9.84
N ARG A 40 4.50 16.09 10.25
CA ARG A 40 5.35 15.17 11.01
C ARG A 40 5.37 13.79 10.34
N PRO A 41 6.06 13.62 9.19
CA PRO A 41 5.97 12.40 8.39
C PRO A 41 6.41 11.15 9.16
N MET A 42 7.48 11.24 9.98
CA MET A 42 7.94 10.15 10.85
C MET A 42 6.87 9.63 11.83
N ALA A 43 5.95 10.48 12.29
CA ALA A 43 4.91 10.06 13.23
C ALA A 43 3.89 9.12 12.58
N TRP A 44 3.85 9.03 11.25
CA TRP A 44 2.93 8.17 10.50
C TRP A 44 3.48 6.77 10.26
N VAL A 45 4.78 6.52 10.44
CA VAL A 45 5.39 5.22 10.15
C VAL A 45 4.73 4.11 10.96
N ILE A 46 4.66 4.25 12.29
CA ILE A 46 4.09 3.22 13.17
C ILE A 46 2.58 3.03 12.92
N PRO A 47 1.73 4.08 12.87
CA PRO A 47 0.31 3.91 12.55
C PRO A 47 0.05 3.26 11.20
N LEU A 48 0.76 3.68 10.13
CA LEU A 48 0.55 3.12 8.80
C LEU A 48 1.02 1.66 8.71
N LEU A 49 2.15 1.34 9.35
CA LEU A 49 2.65 -0.03 9.41
C LEU A 49 1.70 -0.94 10.19
N ALA A 50 1.23 -0.49 11.36
CA ALA A 50 0.29 -1.24 12.19
C ALA A 50 -1.04 -1.48 11.47
N VAL A 51 -1.61 -0.46 10.83
CA VAL A 51 -2.89 -0.59 10.12
C VAL A 51 -2.75 -1.43 8.84
N GLY A 52 -1.65 -1.27 8.09
CA GLY A 52 -1.37 -2.12 6.93
C GLY A 52 -1.23 -3.60 7.30
N LEU A 53 -0.40 -3.91 8.30
CA LEU A 53 -0.27 -5.29 8.80
C LEU A 53 -1.60 -5.81 9.38
N GLY A 54 -2.35 -4.96 10.06
CA GLY A 54 -3.69 -5.27 10.56
C GLY A 54 -4.66 -5.64 9.45
N GLY A 55 -4.64 -4.90 8.33
CA GLY A 55 -5.39 -5.25 7.12
C GLY A 55 -5.00 -6.62 6.57
N SER A 56 -3.70 -6.91 6.46
CA SER A 56 -3.21 -8.23 6.01
C SER A 56 -3.59 -9.36 6.95
N ALA A 57 -3.64 -9.10 8.25
CA ALA A 57 -4.11 -10.08 9.24
C ALA A 57 -5.62 -10.31 9.13
N LEU A 58 -6.40 -9.24 8.91
CA LEU A 58 -7.86 -9.31 8.76
C LEU A 58 -8.26 -10.19 7.57
N SER A 59 -7.55 -10.10 6.44
CA SER A 59 -7.85 -10.89 5.25
C SER A 59 -7.70 -12.40 5.46
N GLN A 60 -6.94 -12.84 6.48
CA GLN A 60 -6.83 -14.26 6.83
C GLN A 60 -8.15 -14.85 7.35
N PHE A 61 -9.05 -13.99 7.83
CA PHE A 61 -10.35 -14.37 8.37
C PHE A 61 -11.51 -14.01 7.45
N ILE A 62 -11.28 -13.13 6.46
CA ILE A 62 -12.29 -12.64 5.52
C ILE A 62 -11.79 -12.92 4.10
N PRO A 63 -12.21 -14.03 3.48
CA PRO A 63 -11.81 -14.34 2.11
C PRO A 63 -12.33 -13.29 1.14
N LEU A 64 -11.47 -12.84 0.23
CA LEU A 64 -11.87 -11.99 -0.89
C LEU A 64 -12.41 -12.91 -2.01
N SER A 65 -13.68 -12.77 -2.36
CA SER A 65 -14.26 -13.57 -3.45
C SER A 65 -13.86 -13.01 -4.82
N ASP A 66 -13.71 -13.88 -5.82
CA ASP A 66 -13.34 -13.48 -7.19
C ASP A 66 -14.28 -12.42 -7.78
N ALA A 67 -15.57 -12.44 -7.41
CA ALA A 67 -16.56 -11.45 -7.89
C ALA A 67 -16.30 -10.01 -7.39
N ILE A 68 -15.62 -9.84 -6.26
CA ILE A 68 -15.32 -8.53 -5.67
C ILE A 68 -13.85 -8.14 -5.81
N ALA A 69 -12.98 -9.06 -6.23
CA ALA A 69 -11.55 -8.82 -6.39
C ALA A 69 -11.25 -7.65 -7.36
N PRO A 70 -11.88 -7.56 -8.55
CA PRO A 70 -11.70 -6.42 -9.46
C PRO A 70 -12.03 -5.07 -8.81
N TRP A 71 -13.10 -5.03 -8.01
CA TRP A 71 -13.51 -3.83 -7.28
C TRP A 71 -12.53 -3.46 -6.17
N ALA A 72 -11.97 -4.46 -5.49
CA ALA A 72 -10.99 -4.27 -4.44
C ALA A 72 -9.67 -3.73 -5.02
N GLU A 73 -9.24 -4.26 -6.17
CA GLU A 73 -8.08 -3.76 -6.92
C GLU A 73 -8.32 -2.33 -7.40
N ALA A 74 -9.49 -2.04 -7.98
CA ALA A 74 -9.84 -0.69 -8.39
C ALA A 74 -9.85 0.31 -7.22
N LEU A 75 -10.34 -0.09 -6.05
CA LEU A 75 -10.29 0.74 -4.84
C LEU A 75 -8.85 0.99 -4.36
N VAL A 76 -7.96 0.00 -4.48
CA VAL A 76 -6.53 0.16 -4.24
C VAL A 76 -5.92 1.15 -5.22
N SER A 77 -6.24 1.07 -6.52
CA SER A 77 -5.75 2.06 -7.49
C SER A 77 -6.31 3.47 -7.23
N LEU A 78 -7.57 3.59 -6.82
CA LEU A 78 -8.20 4.87 -6.44
C LEU A 78 -7.61 5.48 -5.18
N SER A 79 -6.84 4.74 -4.37
CA SER A 79 -6.12 5.31 -3.23
C SER A 79 -5.11 6.37 -3.67
N LEU A 80 -4.51 6.24 -4.86
CA LEU A 80 -3.63 7.26 -5.45
C LEU A 80 -4.36 8.56 -5.75
N VAL A 81 -5.65 8.47 -6.15
CA VAL A 81 -6.50 9.65 -6.32
C VAL A 81 -6.70 10.32 -4.97
N ALA A 82 -6.99 9.55 -3.93
CA ALA A 82 -7.13 10.08 -2.58
C ALA A 82 -5.84 10.75 -2.09
N GLU A 83 -4.67 10.16 -2.32
CA GLU A 83 -3.38 10.78 -1.97
C GLU A 83 -3.10 12.08 -2.73
N GLY A 84 -3.45 12.15 -4.01
CA GLY A 84 -3.41 13.40 -4.77
C GLY A 84 -4.31 14.47 -4.14
N LEU A 85 -5.53 14.11 -3.74
CA LEU A 85 -6.44 15.01 -3.04
C LEU A 85 -5.91 15.43 -1.66
N ILE A 86 -5.23 14.55 -0.92
CA ILE A 86 -4.56 14.89 0.34
C ILE A 86 -3.41 15.88 0.09
N ALA A 87 -2.59 15.65 -0.95
CA ALA A 87 -1.50 16.54 -1.34
C ALA A 87 -2.02 17.94 -1.75
N LEU A 88 -3.21 18.01 -2.34
CA LEU A 88 -3.94 19.24 -2.65
C LEU A 88 -4.69 19.84 -1.45
N THR A 89 -4.60 19.22 -0.27
CA THR A 89 -5.31 19.63 0.96
C THR A 89 -6.84 19.60 0.86
N LEU A 90 -7.38 18.83 -0.08
CA LEU A 90 -8.82 18.60 -0.29
C LEU A 90 -9.34 17.41 0.54
N LEU A 91 -8.45 16.50 0.93
CA LEU A 91 -8.75 15.41 1.87
C LEU A 91 -7.83 15.47 3.10
N PRO A 92 -8.34 15.12 4.29
CA PRO A 92 -7.51 15.04 5.49
C PRO A 92 -6.53 13.86 5.41
N ALA A 93 -5.30 14.04 5.90
CA ALA A 93 -4.26 13.01 5.89
C ALA A 93 -4.63 11.72 6.63
N GLN A 94 -5.61 11.76 7.53
CA GLN A 94 -6.16 10.62 8.24
C GLN A 94 -6.70 9.53 7.30
N TRP A 95 -7.08 9.88 6.07
CA TRP A 95 -7.46 8.91 5.04
C TRP A 95 -6.34 7.94 4.69
N LEU A 96 -5.07 8.26 4.95
CA LEU A 96 -3.97 7.30 4.74
C LEU A 96 -4.14 6.00 5.55
N LEU A 97 -4.79 6.05 6.72
CA LEU A 97 -5.00 4.87 7.57
C LEU A 97 -5.95 3.84 6.93
N PRO A 98 -7.22 4.17 6.59
CA PRO A 98 -8.08 3.20 5.92
C PRO A 98 -7.54 2.77 4.56
N LEU A 99 -6.85 3.65 3.83
CA LEU A 99 -6.25 3.31 2.53
C LEU A 99 -5.12 2.29 2.68
N ILE A 100 -4.13 2.52 3.57
CA ILE A 100 -3.08 1.50 3.79
C ILE A 100 -3.65 0.20 4.35
N GLY A 101 -4.74 0.26 5.13
CA GLY A 101 -5.46 -0.91 5.61
C GLY A 101 -6.06 -1.73 4.48
N LEU A 102 -6.68 -1.07 3.49
CA LEU A 102 -7.17 -1.70 2.27
C LEU A 102 -6.03 -2.36 1.47
N HIS A 103 -4.92 -1.64 1.28
CA HIS A 103 -3.74 -2.21 0.65
C HIS A 103 -3.24 -3.45 1.40
N GLY A 104 -3.15 -3.38 2.73
CA GLY A 104 -2.80 -4.50 3.59
C GLY A 104 -3.73 -5.69 3.41
N PHE A 105 -5.04 -5.45 3.35
CA PHE A 105 -6.05 -6.49 3.13
C PHE A 105 -5.82 -7.24 1.82
N LEU A 106 -5.59 -6.54 0.70
CA LEU A 106 -5.30 -7.22 -0.57
C LEU A 106 -3.98 -8.00 -0.51
N LEU A 107 -2.92 -7.42 0.08
CA LEU A 107 -1.64 -8.14 0.23
C LEU A 107 -1.83 -9.44 1.00
N GLY A 108 -2.51 -9.39 2.15
CA GLY A 108 -2.73 -10.57 2.97
C GLY A 108 -3.65 -11.60 2.29
N SER A 109 -4.58 -11.16 1.44
CA SER A 109 -5.50 -12.07 0.73
C SER A 109 -4.77 -13.10 -0.15
N THR A 110 -3.56 -12.77 -0.62
CA THR A 110 -2.75 -13.63 -1.49
C THR A 110 -2.16 -14.87 -0.81
N ILE A 111 -2.07 -14.87 0.52
CA ILE A 111 -1.46 -15.96 1.30
C ILE A 111 -2.48 -16.66 2.23
N VAL A 112 -3.77 -16.43 2.00
CA VAL A 112 -4.85 -17.07 2.76
C VAL A 112 -4.76 -18.59 2.60
N GLY A 113 -4.83 -19.31 3.73
CA GLY A 113 -4.73 -20.77 3.77
C GLY A 113 -3.30 -21.32 3.71
N ALA A 114 -2.27 -20.47 3.80
CA ALA A 114 -0.90 -20.95 3.98
C ALA A 114 -0.69 -21.59 5.36
N GLU A 115 0.31 -22.48 5.45
CA GLU A 115 0.72 -23.04 6.73
C GLU A 115 1.20 -21.96 7.72
N PRO A 116 1.11 -22.21 9.04
CA PRO A 116 1.46 -21.20 10.05
C PRO A 116 2.88 -20.65 9.93
N THR A 117 3.85 -21.50 9.56
CA THR A 117 5.26 -21.10 9.48
C THR A 117 5.53 -20.14 8.31
N PRO A 118 5.19 -20.47 7.05
CA PRO A 118 5.30 -19.53 5.92
C PRO A 118 4.46 -18.27 6.09
N LEU A 119 3.29 -18.38 6.73
CA LEU A 119 2.45 -17.23 7.03
C LEU A 119 3.17 -16.28 8.00
N ALA A 120 3.72 -16.79 9.09
CA ALA A 120 4.46 -15.97 10.06
C ALA A 120 5.68 -15.30 9.43
N THR A 121 6.43 -16.01 8.59
CA THR A 121 7.59 -15.41 7.91
C THR A 121 7.19 -14.41 6.83
N TYR A 122 6.04 -14.60 6.16
CA TYR A 122 5.46 -13.60 5.27
C TYR A 122 5.12 -12.30 6.00
N PHE A 123 4.46 -12.36 7.16
CA PHE A 123 4.19 -11.16 7.97
C PHE A 123 5.48 -10.48 8.45
N LEU A 124 6.51 -11.26 8.81
CA LEU A 124 7.83 -10.71 9.11
C LEU A 124 8.44 -10.01 7.88
N GLY A 125 8.30 -10.59 6.71
CA GLY A 125 8.75 -10.01 5.44
C GLY A 125 8.02 -8.70 5.13
N LEU A 126 6.70 -8.67 5.29
CA LEU A 126 5.89 -7.45 5.14
C LEU A 126 6.33 -6.37 6.13
N LEU A 127 6.53 -6.74 7.41
CA LEU A 127 7.00 -5.82 8.44
C LEU A 127 8.33 -5.16 8.04
N ILE A 128 9.28 -5.95 7.53
CA ILE A 128 10.60 -5.47 7.11
C ILE A 128 10.47 -4.61 5.83
N GLY A 129 9.86 -5.15 4.78
CA GLY A 129 9.78 -4.49 3.46
C GLY A 129 8.97 -3.20 3.52
N GLN A 130 7.73 -3.27 4.03
CA GLN A 130 6.87 -2.10 4.16
C GLN A 130 7.43 -1.10 5.18
N GLY A 131 7.98 -1.58 6.31
CA GLY A 131 8.60 -0.73 7.31
C GLY A 131 9.79 0.05 6.76
N ALA A 132 10.68 -0.61 6.02
CA ALA A 132 11.83 0.03 5.38
C ALA A 132 11.40 1.08 4.34
N LEU A 133 10.43 0.75 3.50
CA LEU A 133 9.93 1.68 2.48
C LEU A 133 9.22 2.88 3.12
N LEU A 134 8.36 2.66 4.12
CA LEU A 134 7.70 3.74 4.87
C LEU A 134 8.71 4.66 5.56
N LEU A 135 9.75 4.10 6.19
CA LEU A 135 10.84 4.89 6.78
C LEU A 135 11.54 5.73 5.72
N LEU A 136 11.87 5.14 4.56
CA LEU A 136 12.54 5.85 3.49
C LEU A 136 11.71 7.03 2.96
N VAL A 137 10.45 6.79 2.57
CA VAL A 137 9.58 7.80 1.96
C VAL A 137 9.24 8.92 2.94
N THR A 138 9.00 8.58 4.21
CA THR A 138 8.72 9.59 5.24
C THR A 138 9.97 10.39 5.62
N ALA A 139 11.18 9.80 5.52
CA ALA A 139 12.44 10.48 5.81
C ALA A 139 12.80 11.49 4.72
N CYS A 140 12.60 11.13 3.45
CA CYS A 140 12.89 12.03 2.34
C CYS A 140 11.77 13.05 2.06
N SER A 141 10.54 12.81 2.54
CA SER A 141 9.34 13.60 2.21
C SER A 141 9.54 15.12 2.31
N LYS A 142 10.05 15.62 3.45
CA LYS A 142 10.24 17.07 3.63
C LYS A 142 11.22 17.66 2.61
N GLY A 143 12.29 16.94 2.30
CA GLY A 143 13.28 17.36 1.31
C GLY A 143 12.72 17.33 -0.11
N VAL A 144 11.92 16.31 -0.44
CA VAL A 144 11.24 16.18 -1.74
C VAL A 144 10.25 17.33 -1.94
N VAL A 145 9.36 17.56 -0.97
CA VAL A 145 8.35 18.62 -1.04
C VAL A 145 8.98 20.00 -1.11
N ALA A 146 10.04 20.25 -0.35
CA ALA A 146 10.78 21.52 -0.42
C ALA A 146 11.39 21.78 -1.81
N LYS A 147 11.90 20.73 -2.48
CA LYS A 147 12.48 20.84 -3.82
C LYS A 147 11.44 21.03 -4.92
N LEU A 148 10.27 20.41 -4.79
CA LEU A 148 9.18 20.52 -5.77
C LEU A 148 8.48 21.87 -5.71
N GLY A 149 8.39 22.46 -4.52
CA GLY A 149 7.57 23.64 -4.28
C GLY A 149 6.07 23.36 -4.50
N GLU A 150 5.27 24.43 -4.44
CA GLU A 150 3.80 24.30 -4.51
C GLU A 150 3.30 23.81 -5.88
N GLN A 151 3.86 24.35 -6.96
CA GLN A 151 3.49 23.95 -8.32
C GLN A 151 3.89 22.50 -8.62
N GLY A 152 5.10 22.09 -8.24
CA GLY A 152 5.55 20.71 -8.40
C GLY A 152 4.67 19.74 -7.61
N ARG A 153 4.28 20.10 -6.37
CA ARG A 153 3.36 19.30 -5.57
C ARG A 153 1.98 19.15 -6.23
N ARG A 154 1.41 20.21 -6.80
CA ARG A 154 0.14 20.16 -7.54
C ARG A 154 0.23 19.31 -8.80
N LEU A 155 1.34 19.40 -9.53
CA LEU A 155 1.58 18.57 -10.70
C LEU A 155 1.70 17.09 -10.31
N SER A 156 2.49 16.77 -9.28
CA SER A 156 2.58 15.41 -8.74
C SER A 156 1.22 14.86 -8.33
N ALA A 157 0.40 15.66 -7.63
CA ALA A 157 -0.95 15.26 -7.26
C ALA A 157 -1.81 14.91 -8.49
N GLY A 158 -1.77 15.74 -9.54
CA GLY A 158 -2.49 15.45 -10.79
C GLY A 158 -2.00 14.18 -11.48
N ILE A 159 -0.68 13.92 -11.48
CA ILE A 159 -0.09 12.68 -12.03
C ILE A 159 -0.59 11.46 -11.25
N TRP A 160 -0.53 11.50 -9.91
CA TRP A 160 -1.01 10.40 -9.06
C TRP A 160 -2.50 10.11 -9.28
N MET A 161 -3.33 11.15 -9.35
CA MET A 161 -4.75 11.00 -9.66
C MET A 161 -4.98 10.38 -11.04
N GLY A 162 -4.23 10.80 -12.06
CA GLY A 162 -4.33 10.25 -13.41
C GLY A 162 -3.95 8.76 -13.46
N ILE A 163 -2.85 8.38 -12.81
CA ILE A 163 -2.42 6.97 -12.73
C ILE A 163 -3.48 6.13 -12.00
N GLY A 164 -3.95 6.59 -10.84
CA GLY A 164 -4.96 5.87 -10.07
C GLY A 164 -6.25 5.64 -10.82
N LEU A 165 -6.74 6.65 -11.56
CA LEU A 165 -7.92 6.50 -12.42
C LEU A 165 -7.69 5.52 -13.57
N ALA A 166 -6.53 5.56 -14.21
CA ALA A 166 -6.19 4.66 -15.31
C ALA A 166 -6.12 3.20 -14.83
N PHE A 167 -5.47 2.93 -13.70
CA PHE A 167 -5.36 1.59 -13.13
C PHE A 167 -6.71 1.09 -12.61
N ALA A 168 -7.49 1.95 -11.96
CA ALA A 168 -8.84 1.58 -11.53
C ALA A 168 -9.75 1.22 -12.71
N TRP A 169 -9.60 1.90 -13.84
CA TRP A 169 -10.33 1.54 -15.06
C TRP A 169 -9.92 0.17 -15.58
N VAL A 170 -8.60 -0.08 -15.73
CA VAL A 170 -8.06 -1.37 -16.19
C VAL A 170 -8.57 -2.51 -15.31
N ALA A 171 -8.48 -2.37 -13.99
CA ALA A 171 -8.93 -3.38 -13.03
C ALA A 171 -10.42 -3.75 -13.16
N LEU A 172 -11.27 -2.88 -13.71
CA LEU A 172 -12.70 -3.12 -13.84
C LEU A 172 -13.14 -3.68 -15.20
N ILE A 173 -12.28 -3.60 -16.22
CA ILE A 173 -12.62 -4.00 -17.59
C ILE A 173 -11.88 -5.27 -18.06
N ASP A 174 -10.83 -5.67 -17.36
CA ASP A 174 -10.15 -6.95 -17.54
C ASP A 174 -10.99 -8.11 -16.94
#